data_AF-A0A0E9XCI8-F1
#
_entry.id   AF-A0A0E9XCI8-F1
#
_cell.length_a   1.000
_cell.length_b   1.000
_cell.length_c   1.000
_cell.angle_alpha   90.00
_cell.angle_beta   90.00
_cell.angle_gamma   90.00
#
_symmetry.space_group_name_H-M   'P 1'
#
loop_
_entity.id
_entity.type
_entity.pdbx_description
1 polymer ?
#
loop_
_entity_poly.entity_id
_entity_poly.type
_entity_poly.pdbx_seq_one_letter_code
_entity_poly.pdbx_strand_id
1 'polypeptide(L)'
;MAATSSSALQGSRQILNRFSKEMTLQVAEDSGLKVDDHMRTSEPDVYAAGDVCTTGWDPSPLWQQMRLWTQARQMGWFAARCMAADLLDEPVELDFCFELFSHITKFFNYKVVLLGKFNAQGLGQDHELLVRCTKGKEYVKVVLRQGRMVGAVLIGETDLEETFENLMLNQMDLSAYGDELLNPNIDIEDYFD
;
A
#
# COMPACT_ATOMS: atom_id res chain seq x y z
N MET A 1 -25.70 1.72 7.31
CA MET A 1 -26.27 1.24 6.03
C MET A 1 -25.58 1.98 4.90
N ALA A 2 -24.55 1.38 4.32
CA ALA A 2 -23.94 1.85 3.08
C ALA A 2 -24.05 0.69 2.10
N ALA A 3 -25.07 0.75 1.24
CA ALA A 3 -25.25 -0.18 0.13
C ALA A 3 -24.53 0.39 -1.08
N THR A 4 -23.24 0.07 -1.24
CA THR A 4 -22.48 0.34 -2.47
C THR A 4 -21.40 -0.73 -2.65
N SER A 5 -21.77 -1.95 -3.05
CA SER A 5 -20.75 -2.98 -3.36
C SER A 5 -21.27 -4.17 -4.20
N SER A 6 -22.13 -3.93 -5.20
CA SER A 6 -22.57 -5.01 -6.11
C SER A 6 -22.41 -4.68 -7.58
N SER A 7 -22.78 -3.48 -8.03
CA SER A 7 -22.76 -3.14 -9.47
C SER A 7 -21.36 -2.92 -10.07
N ALA A 8 -20.41 -2.34 -9.31
CA ALA A 8 -19.06 -2.08 -9.80
C ALA A 8 -18.25 -3.38 -10.04
N LEU A 9 -18.41 -4.36 -9.14
CA LEU A 9 -17.78 -5.70 -9.26
C LEU A 9 -18.40 -6.55 -10.38
N GLN A 10 -19.67 -6.30 -10.73
CA GLN A 10 -20.35 -7.03 -11.79
C GLN A 10 -19.98 -6.50 -13.18
N GLY A 11 -19.69 -5.20 -13.30
CA GLY A 11 -19.20 -4.58 -14.53
C GLY A 11 -17.77 -4.99 -14.90
N SER A 12 -16.87 -5.08 -13.92
CA SER A 12 -15.48 -5.53 -14.16
C SER A 12 -15.41 -6.99 -14.64
N ARG A 13 -16.25 -7.87 -14.08
CA ARG A 13 -16.36 -9.29 -14.51
C ARG A 13 -16.82 -9.45 -15.96
N GLN A 14 -17.70 -8.60 -16.47
CA GLN A 14 -18.16 -8.67 -17.86
C GLN A 14 -17.08 -8.23 -18.87
N ILE A 15 -16.21 -7.29 -18.51
CA ILE A 15 -15.11 -6.83 -19.36
C ILE A 15 -14.04 -7.92 -19.46
N LEU A 16 -13.63 -8.50 -18.33
CA LEU A 16 -12.64 -9.59 -18.29
C LEU A 16 -13.09 -10.81 -19.09
N ASN A 17 -14.37 -11.21 -18.96
CA ASN A 17 -14.96 -12.31 -19.74
C ASN A 17 -15.00 -12.06 -21.26
N ARG A 18 -14.87 -10.80 -21.71
CA ARG A 18 -14.88 -10.44 -23.13
C ARG A 18 -13.50 -10.56 -23.77
N PHE A 19 -12.44 -10.27 -23.01
CA PHE A 19 -11.05 -10.46 -23.44
C PHE A 19 -10.59 -11.92 -23.31
N SER A 20 -11.13 -12.67 -22.33
CA SER A 20 -10.74 -14.06 -22.06
C SER A 20 -11.26 -15.09 -23.05
N LYS A 21 -12.00 -14.69 -24.10
CA LYS A 21 -12.53 -15.64 -25.09
C LYS A 21 -11.47 -16.14 -26.08
N GLU A 22 -10.37 -15.42 -26.20
CA GLU A 22 -9.22 -15.75 -27.06
C GLU A 22 -7.88 -15.83 -26.28
N MET A 23 -7.84 -15.30 -25.04
CA MET A 23 -6.65 -15.25 -24.19
C MET A 23 -6.85 -16.05 -22.89
N THR A 24 -5.84 -16.81 -22.47
CA THR A 24 -5.81 -17.62 -21.24
C THR A 24 -5.18 -16.83 -20.08
N LEU A 25 -5.76 -15.67 -19.79
CA LEU A 25 -5.29 -14.82 -18.68
C LEU A 25 -5.52 -15.49 -17.32
N GLN A 26 -4.48 -15.56 -16.50
CA GLN A 26 -4.58 -16.01 -15.11
C GLN A 26 -5.28 -14.95 -14.25
N VAL A 27 -6.30 -15.38 -13.52
CA VAL A 27 -7.09 -14.54 -12.61
C VAL A 27 -6.85 -14.99 -11.18
N ALA A 28 -6.56 -14.05 -10.28
CA ALA A 28 -6.37 -14.29 -8.85
C ALA A 28 -7.71 -14.42 -8.10
N GLU A 29 -7.66 -14.79 -6.82
CA GLU A 29 -8.84 -15.04 -5.99
C GLU A 29 -9.79 -13.83 -5.88
N ASP A 30 -9.23 -12.61 -5.90
CA ASP A 30 -9.98 -11.35 -5.86
C ASP A 30 -10.53 -10.92 -7.24
N SER A 31 -10.49 -11.83 -8.23
CA SER A 31 -10.89 -11.58 -9.62
C SER A 31 -10.03 -10.55 -10.38
N GLY A 32 -8.85 -10.17 -9.87
CA GLY A 32 -7.88 -9.38 -10.60
C GLY A 32 -7.00 -10.23 -11.53
N LEU A 33 -6.46 -9.61 -12.58
CA LEU A 33 -5.47 -10.21 -13.46
C LEU A 33 -4.16 -10.39 -12.70
N LYS A 34 -3.68 -11.64 -12.60
CA LYS A 34 -2.40 -11.91 -11.96
C LYS A 34 -1.28 -11.38 -12.85
N VAL A 35 -0.40 -10.57 -12.27
CA VAL A 35 0.79 -10.04 -12.94
C VAL A 35 2.07 -10.39 -12.19
N ASP A 36 3.16 -10.66 -12.89
CA ASP A 36 4.47 -10.86 -12.25
C ASP A 36 5.13 -9.52 -11.82
N ASP A 37 6.35 -9.60 -11.28
CA ASP A 37 7.16 -8.45 -10.87
C ASP A 37 7.62 -7.57 -12.05
N HIS A 38 7.35 -7.96 -13.30
CA HIS A 38 7.56 -7.16 -14.51
C HIS A 38 6.22 -6.64 -15.09
N MET A 39 5.13 -6.71 -14.31
CA MET A 39 3.76 -6.36 -14.74
C MET A 39 3.21 -7.19 -15.89
N ARG A 40 3.83 -8.33 -16.22
CA ARG A 40 3.40 -9.22 -17.31
C ARG A 40 2.26 -10.09 -16.84
N THR A 41 1.32 -10.35 -17.76
CA THR A 41 0.27 -11.34 -17.55
C THR A 41 0.77 -12.75 -17.91
N SER A 42 -0.10 -13.75 -17.83
CA SER A 42 0.23 -15.11 -18.30
C SER A 42 0.30 -15.24 -19.83
N GLU A 43 -0.13 -14.21 -20.57
CA GLU A 43 -0.05 -14.18 -22.04
C GLU A 43 1.22 -13.44 -22.50
N PRO A 44 1.97 -14.00 -23.48
CA PRO A 44 3.15 -13.34 -24.03
C PRO A 44 2.84 -11.94 -24.55
N ASP A 45 3.76 -11.00 -24.35
CA ASP A 45 3.69 -9.62 -24.81
C ASP A 45 2.48 -8.81 -24.28
N VAL A 46 1.78 -9.32 -23.26
CA VAL A 46 0.64 -8.65 -22.64
C VAL A 46 0.96 -8.30 -21.19
N TYR A 47 0.83 -7.02 -20.88
CA TYR A 47 1.03 -6.44 -19.55
C TYR A 47 -0.27 -5.87 -19.02
N ALA A 48 -0.40 -5.79 -17.71
CA ALA A 48 -1.52 -5.14 -17.07
C ALA A 48 -1.06 -4.27 -15.89
N ALA A 49 -1.79 -3.18 -15.63
CA ALA A 49 -1.50 -2.29 -14.53
C ALA A 49 -2.78 -1.71 -13.90
N GLY A 50 -2.68 -1.31 -12.63
CA GLY A 50 -3.72 -0.61 -11.89
C GLY A 50 -4.81 -1.50 -11.32
N ASP A 51 -6.02 -0.96 -11.18
CA ASP A 51 -7.12 -1.57 -10.40
C ASP A 51 -7.55 -2.96 -10.88
N VAL A 52 -7.20 -3.34 -12.11
CA VAL A 52 -7.51 -4.65 -12.69
C VAL A 52 -6.54 -5.73 -12.19
N CYS A 53 -5.38 -5.35 -11.63
CA CYS A 53 -4.28 -6.26 -11.34
C CYS A 53 -4.27 -6.78 -9.90
N THR A 54 -3.73 -7.99 -9.78
CA THR A 54 -3.34 -8.61 -8.52
C THR A 54 -1.88 -9.04 -8.64
N THR A 55 -1.08 -8.69 -7.64
CA THR A 55 0.36 -8.97 -7.64
C THR A 55 0.62 -10.46 -7.53
N GLY A 56 1.47 -10.98 -8.42
CA GLY A 56 1.86 -12.38 -8.49
C GLY A 56 3.22 -12.70 -7.88
N TRP A 57 3.99 -11.67 -7.55
CA TRP A 57 5.21 -11.75 -6.73
C TRP A 57 4.88 -11.74 -5.23
N ASP A 58 5.87 -11.97 -4.38
CA ASP A 58 5.74 -11.83 -2.93
C ASP A 58 5.85 -10.35 -2.53
N PRO A 59 4.75 -9.68 -2.15
CA PRO A 59 4.79 -8.25 -1.85
C PRO A 59 5.54 -7.98 -0.55
N SER A 60 6.12 -6.78 -0.45
CA SER A 60 6.72 -6.32 0.80
C SER A 60 5.71 -6.41 1.96
N PRO A 61 6.11 -6.83 3.18
CA PRO A 61 5.19 -7.00 4.31
C PRO A 61 4.43 -5.74 4.73
N LEU A 62 4.89 -4.57 4.27
CA LEU A 62 4.33 -3.24 4.52
C LEU A 62 3.53 -2.70 3.32
N TRP A 63 3.58 -3.37 2.17
CA TRP A 63 2.84 -2.99 1.00
C TRP A 63 1.59 -3.87 0.85
N GLN A 64 0.54 -3.29 0.29
CA GLN A 64 -0.66 -4.03 -0.07
C GLN A 64 -1.31 -3.40 -1.29
N GLN A 65 -1.87 -4.23 -2.15
CA GLN A 65 -2.65 -3.77 -3.29
C GLN A 65 -3.94 -3.12 -2.81
N MET A 66 -4.14 -1.86 -3.20
CA MET A 66 -5.39 -1.13 -3.04
C MET A 66 -5.71 -0.41 -4.35
N ARG A 67 -6.96 -0.53 -4.79
CA ARG A 67 -7.44 0.01 -6.07
C ARG A 67 -7.59 1.53 -5.99
N LEU A 68 -6.45 2.21 -6.07
CA LEU A 68 -6.25 3.63 -5.83
C LEU A 68 -5.58 4.26 -7.06
N TRP A 69 -5.93 5.51 -7.32
CA TRP A 69 -5.33 6.28 -8.40
C TRP A 69 -3.80 6.35 -8.32
N THR A 70 -3.22 6.49 -7.12
CA THR A 70 -1.77 6.55 -6.91
C THR A 70 -1.08 5.26 -7.31
N GLN A 71 -1.63 4.11 -6.91
CA GLN A 71 -1.11 2.80 -7.30
C GLN A 71 -1.31 2.55 -8.79
N ALA A 72 -2.46 2.91 -9.37
CA ALA A 72 -2.68 2.80 -10.80
C ALA A 72 -1.65 3.59 -11.61
N ARG A 73 -1.30 4.80 -11.16
CA ARG A 73 -0.23 5.61 -11.77
C ARG A 73 1.14 4.95 -11.65
N GLN A 74 1.50 4.46 -10.45
CA GLN A 74 2.78 3.78 -10.18
C GLN A 74 2.93 2.52 -11.03
N MET A 75 1.93 1.64 -11.01
CA MET A 75 1.90 0.42 -11.82
C MET A 75 1.95 0.74 -13.32
N GLY A 76 1.22 1.75 -13.80
CA GLY A 76 1.24 2.13 -15.21
C GLY A 76 2.62 2.63 -15.68
N TRP A 77 3.29 3.45 -14.87
CA TRP A 77 4.64 3.92 -15.17
C TRP A 77 5.66 2.77 -15.13
N PHE A 78 5.55 1.88 -14.15
CA PHE A 78 6.45 0.74 -14.03
C PHE A 78 6.23 -0.29 -15.14
N ALA A 79 4.98 -0.55 -15.55
CA ALA A 79 4.68 -1.40 -16.71
C ALA A 79 5.33 -0.87 -18.00
N ALA A 80 5.31 0.45 -18.23
CA ALA A 80 5.99 1.04 -19.38
C ALA A 80 7.52 0.85 -19.33
N ARG A 81 8.14 0.93 -18.14
CA ARG A 81 9.56 0.60 -17.95
C ARG A 81 9.85 -0.86 -18.26
N CYS A 82 9.01 -1.78 -17.78
CA CYS A 82 9.15 -3.21 -18.04
C CYS A 82 9.03 -3.51 -19.55
N MET A 83 8.04 -2.95 -20.24
CA MET A 83 7.90 -3.11 -21.69
C MET A 83 9.14 -2.64 -22.46
N ALA A 84 9.72 -1.51 -22.06
CA ALA A 84 10.92 -0.97 -22.71
C ALA A 84 12.14 -1.85 -22.46
N ALA A 85 12.34 -2.29 -21.22
CA ALA A 85 13.45 -3.16 -20.86
C ALA A 85 13.35 -4.54 -21.49
N ASP A 86 12.15 -5.11 -21.56
CA ASP A 86 11.90 -6.41 -22.19
C ASP A 86 12.18 -6.38 -23.70
N LEU A 87 11.92 -5.25 -24.35
CA LEU A 87 12.28 -5.03 -25.76
C LEU A 87 13.81 -4.92 -25.96
N LEU A 88 14.53 -4.38 -24.97
CA LEU A 88 15.97 -4.12 -25.02
C LEU A 88 16.81 -5.23 -24.38
N ASP A 89 16.19 -6.25 -23.79
CA ASP A 89 16.83 -7.29 -22.98
C ASP A 89 17.63 -6.71 -21.79
N GLU A 90 17.07 -5.67 -21.14
CA GLU A 90 17.65 -5.00 -19.98
C GLU A 90 17.02 -5.49 -18.66
N PRO A 91 17.79 -5.58 -17.56
CA PRO A 91 17.24 -5.93 -16.26
C PRO A 91 16.39 -4.78 -15.69
N VAL A 92 15.28 -5.12 -15.02
CA VAL A 92 14.47 -4.19 -14.24
C VAL A 92 14.22 -4.80 -12.87
N GLU A 93 14.46 -4.01 -11.83
CA GLU A 93 14.09 -4.36 -10.46
C GLU A 93 12.74 -3.72 -10.12
N LEU A 94 11.99 -4.37 -9.23
CA LEU A 94 10.73 -3.86 -8.71
C LEU A 94 10.95 -2.46 -8.12
N ASP A 95 10.10 -1.51 -8.49
CA ASP A 95 10.25 -0.13 -8.03
C ASP A 95 10.02 0.00 -6.52
N PHE A 96 10.74 0.92 -5.87
CA PHE A 96 10.63 1.18 -4.45
C PHE A 96 9.20 1.55 -4.00
N CYS A 97 8.35 2.06 -4.92
CA CYS A 97 6.94 2.31 -4.60
C CYS A 97 6.13 1.07 -4.18
N PHE A 98 6.67 -0.14 -4.39
CA PHE A 98 6.07 -1.41 -3.97
C PHE A 98 6.58 -1.92 -2.61
N GLU A 99 7.43 -1.15 -1.91
CA GLU A 99 7.93 -1.50 -0.57
C GLU A 99 7.00 -1.07 0.57
N LEU A 100 6.33 0.08 0.43
CA LEU A 100 5.47 0.62 1.47
C LEU A 100 4.15 1.11 0.89
N PHE A 101 3.05 0.68 1.49
CA PHE A 101 1.76 1.30 1.22
C PHE A 101 1.74 2.71 1.81
N SER A 102 1.62 3.74 0.97
CA SER A 102 1.40 5.13 1.40
C SER A 102 0.26 5.76 0.61
N HIS A 103 -0.70 6.35 1.32
CA HIS A 103 -1.83 7.04 0.71
C HIS A 103 -2.19 8.31 1.48
N ILE A 104 -2.33 9.41 0.73
CA ILE A 104 -2.74 10.70 1.26
C ILE A 104 -4.06 11.11 0.63
N THR A 105 -5.01 11.51 1.45
CA THR A 105 -6.30 12.08 1.03
C THR A 105 -6.72 13.22 1.95
N LYS A 106 -7.81 13.90 1.61
CA LYS A 106 -8.37 14.99 2.41
C LYS A 106 -9.83 14.70 2.71
N PHE A 107 -10.20 14.71 3.99
CA PHE A 107 -11.57 14.44 4.44
C PHE A 107 -11.98 15.47 5.49
N PHE A 108 -13.12 16.14 5.29
CA PHE A 108 -13.58 17.27 6.13
C PHE A 108 -12.49 18.31 6.43
N ASN A 109 -11.69 18.64 5.41
CA ASN A 109 -10.56 19.56 5.51
C ASN A 109 -9.36 19.07 6.35
N TYR A 110 -9.41 17.86 6.90
CA TYR A 110 -8.23 17.21 7.50
C TYR A 110 -7.43 16.47 6.44
N LYS A 111 -6.10 16.66 6.45
CA LYS A 111 -5.17 15.74 5.80
C LYS A 111 -5.30 14.37 6.48
N VAL A 112 -5.38 13.31 5.69
CA VAL A 112 -5.45 11.92 6.16
C VAL A 112 -4.36 11.14 5.44
N VAL A 113 -3.43 10.58 6.20
CA VAL A 113 -2.32 9.77 5.72
C VAL A 113 -2.46 8.36 6.27
N LEU A 114 -2.35 7.38 5.38
CA LEU A 114 -2.43 5.95 5.67
C LEU A 114 -1.13 5.30 5.24
N LEU A 115 -0.43 4.69 6.20
CA LEU A 115 0.87 4.07 5.99
C LEU A 115 0.85 2.59 6.36
N GLY A 116 1.51 1.76 5.56
CA GLY A 116 1.68 0.34 5.80
C GLY A 116 0.37 -0.41 6.06
N LYS A 117 0.42 -1.29 7.06
CA LYS A 117 -0.75 -1.98 7.64
C LYS A 117 -1.51 -1.06 8.60
N PHE A 118 -1.97 0.10 8.09
CA PHE A 118 -2.65 1.16 8.86
C PHE A 118 -3.89 0.69 9.65
N ASN A 119 -4.44 -0.48 9.33
CA ASN A 119 -5.56 -1.10 10.05
C ASN A 119 -5.23 -2.49 10.59
N ALA A 120 -3.94 -2.77 10.84
CA ALA A 120 -3.45 -4.09 11.25
C ALA A 120 -3.88 -5.22 10.30
N GLN A 121 -3.97 -4.92 9.00
CA GLN A 121 -4.45 -5.85 7.98
C GLN A 121 -3.62 -7.14 7.99
N GLY A 122 -4.27 -8.28 8.13
CA GLY A 122 -3.62 -9.59 8.12
C GLY A 122 -2.76 -9.91 9.35
N LEU A 123 -2.76 -9.09 10.41
CA LEU A 123 -1.94 -9.33 11.61
C LEU A 123 -2.64 -10.15 12.70
N GLY A 124 -3.97 -10.33 12.62
CA GLY A 124 -4.73 -11.01 13.67
C GLY A 124 -4.64 -10.26 15.01
N GLN A 125 -4.37 -10.97 16.11
CA GLN A 125 -4.20 -10.37 17.45
C GLN A 125 -2.74 -10.07 17.81
N ASP A 126 -1.79 -10.37 16.93
CA ASP A 126 -0.35 -10.18 17.14
C ASP A 126 0.07 -8.74 16.77
N HIS A 127 -0.52 -7.76 17.46
CA HIS A 127 -0.18 -6.34 17.28
C HIS A 127 -0.55 -5.51 18.51
N GLU A 128 0.11 -4.37 18.65
CA GLU A 128 -0.17 -3.33 19.63
C GLU A 128 -0.61 -2.04 18.92
N LEU A 129 -1.49 -1.29 19.56
CA LEU A 129 -2.00 -0.02 19.04
C LEU A 129 -1.65 1.11 20.01
N LEU A 130 -0.88 2.07 19.52
CA LEU A 130 -0.64 3.34 20.22
C LEU A 130 -1.52 4.41 19.60
N VAL A 131 -2.18 5.23 20.42
CA VAL A 131 -3.12 6.25 19.94
C VAL A 131 -2.94 7.57 20.69
N ARG A 132 -2.74 8.65 19.93
CA ARG A 132 -2.82 10.03 20.41
C ARG A 132 -3.96 10.74 19.70
N CYS A 133 -4.77 11.48 20.45
CA CYS A 133 -5.85 12.26 19.88
C CYS A 133 -5.95 13.62 20.57
N THR A 134 -5.81 14.69 19.79
CA THR A 134 -6.11 16.04 20.23
C THR A 134 -7.39 16.48 19.53
N LYS A 135 -8.49 16.54 20.28
CA LYS A 135 -9.83 16.79 19.75
C LYS A 135 -9.87 18.04 18.86
N GLY A 136 -10.31 17.85 17.62
CA GLY A 136 -10.46 18.94 16.64
C GLY A 136 -9.15 19.43 16.01
N LYS A 137 -8.03 18.78 16.32
CA LYS A 137 -6.71 19.11 15.75
C LYS A 137 -6.13 17.92 14.98
N GLU A 138 -5.90 16.81 15.68
CA GLU A 138 -5.13 15.70 15.14
C GLU A 138 -5.50 14.35 15.76
N TYR A 139 -5.26 13.29 15.01
CA TYR A 139 -5.34 11.90 15.45
C TYR A 139 -4.16 11.12 14.86
N VAL A 140 -3.42 10.44 15.73
CA VAL A 140 -2.28 9.59 15.38
C VAL A 140 -2.57 8.21 15.93
N LYS A 141 -2.54 7.20 15.06
CA LYS A 141 -2.60 5.79 15.44
C LYS A 141 -1.41 5.08 14.83
N VAL A 142 -0.68 4.35 15.66
CA VAL A 142 0.44 3.50 15.23
C VAL A 142 0.07 2.04 15.49
N VAL A 143 0.42 1.18 14.53
CA VAL A 143 0.34 -0.27 14.63
C VAL A 143 1.75 -0.80 14.81
N LEU A 144 2.00 -1.41 15.97
CA LEU A 144 3.26 -2.08 16.27
C LEU A 144 3.08 -3.60 16.19
N ARG A 145 4.11 -4.29 15.75
CA ARG A 145 4.22 -5.76 15.82
C ARG A 145 5.64 -6.13 16.20
N GLN A 146 5.78 -6.87 17.31
CA GLN A 146 7.09 -7.27 17.84
C GLN A 146 8.06 -6.09 18.00
N GLY A 147 7.55 -4.98 18.57
CA GLY A 147 8.34 -3.76 18.77
C GLY A 147 8.59 -2.93 17.51
N ARG A 148 8.18 -3.36 16.31
CA ARG A 148 8.42 -2.62 15.06
C ARG A 148 7.15 -1.95 14.55
N MET A 149 7.30 -0.76 13.98
CA MET A 149 6.19 -0.08 13.31
C MET A 149 5.85 -0.78 12.01
N VAL A 150 4.58 -1.14 11.83
CA VAL A 150 4.09 -1.81 10.61
C VAL A 150 2.94 -1.08 9.94
N GLY A 151 2.38 -0.05 10.57
CA GLY A 151 1.36 0.79 9.95
C GLY A 151 0.99 2.01 10.79
N ALA A 152 0.42 3.02 10.16
CA ALA A 152 -0.04 4.23 10.84
C ALA A 152 -1.25 4.89 10.16
N VAL A 153 -2.04 5.61 10.95
CA VAL A 153 -3.06 6.55 10.49
C VAL A 153 -2.75 7.91 11.10
N LEU A 154 -2.51 8.91 10.26
CA LEU A 154 -2.24 10.28 10.66
C LEU A 154 -3.36 11.17 10.11
N ILE A 155 -4.01 11.93 10.97
CA ILE A 155 -5.09 12.84 10.61
C ILE A 155 -4.79 14.21 11.19
N GLY A 156 -4.91 15.25 10.37
CA GLY A 156 -4.52 16.61 10.71
C GLY A 156 -3.07 16.91 10.28
N GLU A 157 -2.54 18.02 10.76
CA GLU A 157 -1.13 18.37 10.57
C GLU A 157 -0.34 17.76 11.72
N THR A 158 0.27 16.59 11.46
CA THR A 158 1.01 15.82 12.45
C THR A 158 2.51 15.97 12.33
N ASP A 159 3.02 16.27 11.13
CA ASP A 159 4.45 16.34 10.81
C ASP A 159 5.22 15.05 11.20
N LEU A 160 4.58 13.89 11.04
CA LEU A 160 5.11 12.56 11.41
C LEU A 160 5.23 11.61 10.22
N GLU A 161 4.75 12.04 9.04
CA GLU A 161 4.62 11.22 7.84
C GLU A 161 5.94 10.60 7.43
N GLU A 162 6.95 11.43 7.15
CA GLU A 162 8.27 10.99 6.70
C GLU A 162 8.97 10.13 7.75
N THR A 163 8.92 10.56 9.00
CA THR A 163 9.56 9.85 10.11
C THR A 163 8.94 8.47 10.31
N PHE A 164 7.62 8.34 10.25
CA PHE A 164 6.96 7.04 10.37
C PHE A 164 7.18 6.16 9.14
N GLU A 165 7.26 6.71 7.93
CA GLU A 165 7.67 5.97 6.74
C GLU A 165 9.09 5.40 6.92
N ASN A 166 10.04 6.21 7.39
CA ASN A 166 11.43 5.79 7.65
C ASN A 166 11.53 4.72 8.74
N LEU A 167 10.80 4.87 9.85
CA LEU A 167 10.75 3.87 10.93
C LEU A 167 10.26 2.51 10.43
N MET A 168 9.25 2.50 9.55
CA MET A 168 8.73 1.29 8.93
C MET A 168 9.75 0.68 7.96
N LEU A 169 10.30 1.47 7.04
CA LEU A 169 11.24 0.99 6.02
C LEU A 169 12.53 0.44 6.64
N ASN A 170 13.06 1.11 7.67
CA ASN A 170 14.24 0.66 8.41
C ASN A 170 13.95 -0.47 9.40
N GLN A 171 12.68 -0.85 9.57
CA GLN A 171 12.25 -1.88 10.52
C GLN A 171 12.82 -1.62 11.92
N MET A 172 12.75 -0.40 12.44
CA MET A 172 13.42 -0.06 13.70
C MET A 172 12.75 -0.77 14.90
N ASP A 173 13.55 -1.17 15.88
CA ASP A 173 13.02 -1.70 17.15
C ASP A 173 12.65 -0.53 18.07
N LEU A 174 11.35 -0.39 18.31
CA LEU A 174 10.74 0.68 19.08
C LEU A 174 10.29 0.23 20.48
N SER A 175 10.64 -0.99 20.89
CA SER A 175 10.21 -1.58 22.17
C SER A 175 10.59 -0.73 23.38
N ALA A 176 11.65 0.09 23.28
CA ALA A 176 12.12 0.96 24.35
C ALA A 176 11.26 2.22 24.55
N TYR A 177 10.48 2.63 23.55
CA TYR A 177 9.77 3.92 23.56
C TYR A 177 8.34 3.81 24.08
N GLY A 178 7.63 2.72 23.79
CA GLY A 178 6.23 2.54 24.21
C GLY A 178 5.37 3.75 23.85
N ASP A 179 4.62 4.28 24.82
CA ASP A 179 3.75 5.46 24.64
C ASP A 179 4.51 6.77 24.33
N GLU A 180 5.79 6.88 24.71
CA GLU A 180 6.61 8.07 24.43
C GLU A 180 6.82 8.28 22.93
N LEU A 181 6.63 7.24 22.11
CA LEU A 181 6.65 7.33 20.64
C LEU A 181 5.66 8.38 20.11
N LEU A 182 4.57 8.64 20.85
CA LEU A 182 3.55 9.61 20.46
C LEU A 182 3.63 10.91 21.25
N ASN A 183 4.64 11.13 22.09
CA ASN A 183 4.74 12.35 22.88
C ASN A 183 5.05 13.55 21.97
N PRO A 184 4.16 14.57 21.87
CA PRO A 184 4.36 15.71 20.97
C PRO A 184 5.50 16.65 21.40
N ASN A 185 6.05 16.47 22.60
CA ASN A 185 7.18 17.27 23.09
C ASN A 185 8.54 16.58 22.84
N ILE A 186 8.52 15.37 22.28
CA ILE A 186 9.70 14.61 21.93
C ILE A 186 9.82 14.68 20.42
N ASP A 187 10.94 15.22 19.95
CA ASP A 187 11.29 15.07 18.55
C ASP A 187 11.78 13.64 18.36
N ILE A 188 11.02 12.85 17.62
CA ILE A 188 11.35 11.46 17.43
C ILE A 188 12.48 11.31 16.40
N GLU A 189 12.68 12.29 15.53
CA GLU A 189 13.76 12.31 14.53
C GLU A 189 15.14 12.30 15.21
N ASP A 190 15.28 13.07 16.30
CA ASP A 190 16.52 13.15 17.11
C ASP A 190 17.01 11.79 17.66
N TYR A 191 16.15 10.78 17.75
CA TYR A 191 16.51 9.45 18.26
C TYR A 191 17.10 8.52 17.20
N PHE A 192 16.98 8.89 15.93
CA PHE A 192 17.24 8.00 14.80
C PHE A 192 18.27 8.54 13.79
N ASP A 193 18.91 9.68 14.12
CA ASP A 193 20.13 10.22 13.47
C ASP A 193 21.42 9.47 13.87
#